data_AF-A0A3S3HDR5-F1
#
_entry.id   AF-A0A3S3HDR5-F1
#
_cell.length_a   1.000
_cell.length_b   1.000
_cell.length_c   1.000
_cell.angle_alpha   90.00
_cell.angle_beta   90.00
_cell.angle_gamma   90.00
#
_symmetry.space_group_name_H-M   'P 1'
#
loop_
_entity.id
_entity.type
_entity.pdbx_description
1 polymer ?
#
loop_
_entity_poly.entity_id
_entity_poly.type
_entity_poly.pdbx_seq_one_letter_code
_entity_poly.pdbx_strand_id
1 'polypeptide(L)'
;MMGVSKKLLTPSIVEAVVKKVNDKRITNSKDLRKLRAILPDPVARANFLGEGGDLDTAMLRLAPQEKKPKGGLGDFKILAPTRDRYLKLIPEFSRTPESYAEAQKGLGSIFADLVKKVSQYVESWTTENLLDNPPKCTASNESSLVQQAIIDGRRILLTADAGPEALNEAADVATYFGVFGTPNVVQIPHHGSRRNVTPTLLNRWLGLPIPEGLSRGLAFCSVGKNKAEYPRKKVSNAFTRRGYEVIPTRGFSRGSNWGMPIKPDWVSVSGEPFSYEYEE
;
A
#
# COMPACT_ATOMS: atom_id res chain seq x y z
N MET A 1 -32.23 -7.68 13.84
CA MET A 1 -30.86 -8.24 13.91
C MET A 1 -29.93 -7.53 12.91
N MET A 2 -29.32 -6.41 13.28
CA MET A 2 -28.40 -5.70 12.38
C MET A 2 -27.00 -6.35 12.37
N GLY A 3 -26.51 -6.68 11.17
CA GLY A 3 -25.13 -7.14 10.94
C GLY A 3 -24.89 -8.66 11.02
N VAL A 4 -25.94 -9.48 10.92
CA VAL A 4 -25.84 -10.89 10.52
C VAL A 4 -26.32 -10.98 9.07
N SER A 5 -25.64 -11.74 8.22
CA SER A 5 -26.05 -11.92 6.81
C SER A 5 -27.48 -12.45 6.74
N LYS A 6 -28.34 -11.83 5.91
CA LYS A 6 -29.73 -12.29 5.70
C LYS A 6 -29.79 -13.77 5.27
N LYS A 7 -28.76 -14.26 4.56
CA LYS A 7 -28.65 -15.66 4.12
C LYS A 7 -28.48 -16.66 5.28
N LEU A 8 -28.02 -16.19 6.44
CA LEU A 8 -27.80 -17.01 7.64
C LEU A 8 -28.97 -16.93 8.63
N LEU A 9 -30.01 -16.15 8.33
CA LEU A 9 -31.19 -15.96 9.18
C LEU A 9 -32.38 -16.74 8.62
N THR A 10 -32.29 -18.07 8.65
CA THR A 10 -33.42 -18.95 8.29
C THR A 10 -34.55 -18.79 9.32
N PRO A 11 -35.80 -19.13 8.96
CA PRO A 11 -36.93 -19.09 9.91
C PRO A 11 -36.66 -19.82 11.22
N SER A 12 -36.04 -21.01 11.14
CA SER A 12 -35.63 -21.81 12.31
C SER A 12 -34.61 -21.10 13.23
N ILE A 13 -33.68 -20.34 12.65
CA ILE A 13 -32.68 -19.58 13.41
C ILE A 13 -33.36 -18.38 14.09
N VAL A 14 -34.27 -17.71 13.39
CA VAL A 14 -35.02 -16.58 13.97
C VAL A 14 -35.86 -17.05 15.14
N GLU A 15 -36.57 -18.18 15.00
CA GLU A 15 -37.38 -18.78 16.06
C GLU A 15 -36.55 -19.15 17.28
N ALA A 16 -35.39 -19.80 17.07
CA ALA A 16 -34.47 -20.14 18.16
C ALA A 16 -33.94 -18.90 18.90
N VAL A 17 -33.64 -17.81 18.19
CA VAL A 17 -33.21 -16.55 18.81
C VAL A 17 -34.36 -15.92 19.60
N VAL A 18 -35.58 -15.87 19.05
CA VAL A 18 -36.76 -15.32 19.74
C VAL A 18 -37.06 -16.11 21.02
N LYS A 19 -37.06 -17.45 20.94
CA LYS A 19 -37.22 -18.33 22.10
C LYS A 19 -36.19 -18.00 23.19
N LYS A 20 -34.91 -17.89 22.82
CA LYS A 20 -33.83 -17.59 23.77
C LYS A 20 -33.84 -16.16 24.32
N VAL A 21 -34.39 -15.19 23.60
CA VAL A 21 -34.66 -13.84 24.12
C VAL A 21 -35.79 -13.88 25.15
N ASN A 22 -36.89 -14.57 24.84
CA ASN A 22 -38.01 -14.74 25.76
C ASN A 22 -37.59 -15.46 27.05
N ASP A 23 -36.72 -16.46 26.93
CA ASP A 23 -36.13 -17.20 28.06
C ASP A 23 -35.05 -16.41 28.82
N LYS A 24 -34.83 -15.13 28.48
CA LYS A 24 -33.78 -14.24 29.07
C LYS A 24 -32.35 -14.79 28.95
N ARG A 25 -32.09 -15.69 27.99
CA ARG A 25 -30.75 -16.20 27.67
C ARG A 25 -29.98 -15.29 26.71
N ILE A 26 -30.67 -14.34 26.07
CA ILE A 26 -30.09 -13.26 25.27
C ILE A 26 -30.67 -11.97 25.81
N THR A 27 -29.85 -11.16 26.49
CA THR A 27 -30.34 -10.01 27.27
C THR A 27 -29.90 -8.67 26.70
N ASN A 28 -28.84 -8.65 25.90
CA ASN A 28 -28.21 -7.42 25.48
C ASN A 28 -27.64 -7.48 24.05
N SER A 29 -27.18 -6.33 23.58
CA SER A 29 -26.62 -6.18 22.22
C SER A 29 -25.25 -6.84 22.05
N LYS A 30 -24.49 -7.12 23.12
CA LYS A 30 -23.24 -7.90 23.06
C LYS A 30 -23.54 -9.37 22.81
N ASP A 31 -24.58 -9.92 23.44
CA ASP A 31 -25.05 -11.30 23.23
C ASP A 31 -25.44 -11.53 21.76
N LEU A 32 -26.18 -10.59 21.17
CA LEU A 32 -26.53 -10.63 19.75
C LEU A 32 -25.32 -10.59 18.81
N ARG A 33 -24.19 -9.99 19.22
CA ARG A 33 -22.97 -9.98 18.39
C ARG A 33 -22.30 -11.36 18.34
N LYS A 34 -22.42 -12.19 19.38
CA LYS A 34 -21.86 -13.55 19.40
C LYS A 34 -22.42 -14.42 18.27
N LEU A 35 -23.67 -14.20 17.87
CA LEU A 35 -24.31 -14.89 16.74
C LEU A 35 -23.56 -14.75 15.40
N ARG A 36 -22.80 -13.66 15.22
CA ARG A 36 -21.99 -13.46 13.99
C ARG A 36 -20.87 -14.48 13.85
N ALA A 37 -20.34 -14.97 14.96
CA ALA A 37 -19.33 -16.01 14.99
C ALA A 37 -19.96 -17.41 14.98
N ILE A 38 -21.09 -17.57 15.70
CA ILE A 38 -21.77 -18.87 15.88
C ILE A 38 -22.45 -19.36 14.60
N LEU A 39 -23.24 -18.52 13.92
CA LEU A 39 -24.11 -18.97 12.82
C LEU A 39 -23.38 -19.45 11.55
N PRO A 40 -22.19 -18.90 11.20
CA PRO A 40 -21.40 -19.45 10.10
C PRO A 40 -20.78 -20.82 10.40
N ASP A 41 -20.47 -21.12 11.66
CA ASP A 41 -19.83 -22.38 12.06
C ASP A 41 -20.90 -23.49 12.25
N PRO A 42 -20.79 -24.63 11.54
CA PRO A 42 -21.83 -25.65 11.57
C PRO A 42 -21.98 -26.31 12.95
N VAL A 43 -20.89 -26.48 13.69
CA VAL A 43 -20.89 -27.15 15.01
C VAL A 43 -21.44 -26.21 16.07
N ALA A 44 -20.96 -24.97 16.10
CA ALA A 44 -21.46 -23.95 17.03
C ALA A 44 -22.94 -23.65 16.77
N ARG A 45 -23.35 -23.54 15.49
CA ARG A 45 -24.75 -23.34 15.10
C ARG A 45 -25.64 -24.50 15.54
N ALA A 46 -25.25 -25.75 15.28
CA ALA A 46 -26.04 -26.91 15.68
C ALA A 46 -26.24 -26.95 17.20
N ASN A 47 -25.19 -26.66 17.96
CA ASN A 47 -25.30 -26.56 19.41
C ASN A 47 -26.25 -25.44 19.84
N PHE A 48 -26.10 -24.23 19.29
CA PHE A 48 -26.99 -23.10 19.61
C PHE A 48 -28.48 -23.39 19.31
N LEU A 49 -28.77 -24.17 18.27
CA LEU A 49 -30.14 -24.53 17.91
C LEU A 49 -30.72 -25.68 18.77
N GLY A 50 -29.88 -26.44 19.48
CA GLY A 50 -30.30 -27.55 20.34
C GLY A 50 -31.03 -27.10 21.62
N GLU A 51 -31.74 -28.05 22.24
CA GLU A 51 -32.61 -27.79 23.41
C GLU A 51 -31.88 -27.39 24.70
N GLY A 52 -30.55 -27.55 24.76
CA GLY A 52 -29.73 -27.10 25.89
C GLY A 52 -28.60 -26.13 25.50
N GLY A 53 -28.55 -25.71 24.24
CA GLY A 53 -27.51 -24.80 23.78
C GLY A 53 -27.85 -23.35 24.05
N ASP A 54 -26.83 -22.55 24.33
CA ASP A 54 -26.89 -21.11 24.49
C ASP A 54 -25.70 -20.45 23.77
N LEU A 55 -25.54 -19.14 23.94
CA LEU A 55 -24.47 -18.42 23.27
C LEU A 55 -23.09 -18.84 23.77
N ASP A 56 -22.93 -19.11 25.07
CA ASP A 56 -21.62 -19.37 25.66
C ASP A 56 -21.15 -20.79 25.35
N THR A 57 -22.05 -21.76 25.46
CA THR A 57 -21.81 -23.15 25.04
C THR A 57 -21.53 -23.26 23.54
N ALA A 58 -22.21 -22.47 22.69
CA ALA A 58 -21.93 -22.45 21.26
C ALA A 58 -20.57 -21.80 20.95
N MET A 59 -20.19 -20.74 21.68
CA MET A 59 -18.90 -20.08 21.51
C MET A 59 -17.72 -21.00 21.85
N LEU A 60 -17.86 -21.89 22.83
CA LEU A 60 -16.84 -22.90 23.19
C LEU A 60 -16.58 -23.93 22.08
N ARG A 61 -17.48 -24.02 21.10
CA ARG A 61 -17.43 -24.99 20.00
C ARG A 61 -16.97 -24.39 18.68
N LEU A 62 -16.63 -23.10 18.67
CA LEU A 62 -16.05 -22.46 17.50
C LEU A 62 -14.70 -23.11 17.20
N ALA A 63 -14.51 -23.51 15.95
CA ALA A 63 -13.18 -23.89 15.49
C ALA A 63 -12.18 -22.75 15.76
N PRO A 64 -10.91 -23.04 16.12
CA PRO A 64 -9.87 -22.03 16.21
C PRO A 64 -9.81 -21.24 14.91
N GLN A 65 -10.23 -19.98 14.96
CA GLN A 65 -10.10 -19.08 13.83
C GLN A 65 -8.66 -18.59 13.81
N GLU A 66 -7.96 -18.80 12.69
CA GLU A 66 -6.74 -18.02 12.43
C GLU A 66 -7.10 -16.54 12.57
N LYS A 67 -6.52 -15.87 13.57
CA LYS A 67 -6.69 -14.43 13.71
C LYS A 67 -6.07 -13.79 12.49
N LYS A 68 -6.89 -13.42 11.50
CA LYS A 68 -6.46 -12.49 10.45
C LYS A 68 -5.79 -11.31 11.16
N PRO A 69 -4.54 -10.96 10.82
CA PRO A 69 -3.85 -9.85 11.47
C PRO A 69 -4.72 -8.61 11.34
N LYS A 70 -5.08 -8.01 12.48
CA LYS A 70 -5.82 -6.75 12.52
C LYS A 70 -4.87 -5.65 12.04
N GLY A 71 -4.96 -5.26 10.77
CA GLY A 71 -4.13 -4.18 10.22
C GLY A 71 -4.03 -4.10 8.70
N GLY A 72 -4.94 -4.71 7.94
CA GLY A 72 -4.87 -4.75 6.48
C GLY A 72 -6.12 -4.22 5.77
N LEU A 73 -5.93 -3.77 4.53
CA LEU A 73 -6.99 -3.42 3.58
C LEU A 73 -7.22 -4.62 2.64
N GLY A 74 -8.05 -5.57 3.07
CA GLY A 74 -8.18 -6.86 2.37
C GLY A 74 -6.89 -7.66 2.47
N ASP A 75 -6.33 -8.10 1.35
CA ASP A 75 -5.08 -8.87 1.30
C ASP A 75 -3.81 -8.00 1.47
N PHE A 76 -3.97 -6.67 1.47
CA PHE A 76 -2.86 -5.74 1.68
C PHE A 76 -2.57 -5.55 3.16
N LYS A 77 -1.30 -5.72 3.53
CA LYS A 77 -0.73 -5.31 4.83
C LYS A 77 -0.20 -3.89 4.72
N ILE A 78 -0.52 -3.06 5.71
CA ILE A 78 0.05 -1.71 5.84
C ILE A 78 1.45 -1.84 6.47
N LEU A 79 2.45 -1.25 5.82
CA LEU A 79 3.86 -1.30 6.23
C LEU A 79 4.37 0.03 6.76
N ALA A 80 3.86 1.15 6.24
CA ALA A 80 4.16 2.49 6.73
C ALA A 80 2.96 3.43 6.51
N PRO A 81 2.90 4.54 7.26
CA PRO A 81 3.72 4.84 8.43
C PRO A 81 3.30 3.99 9.64
N THR A 82 4.20 3.72 10.58
CA THR A 82 3.77 3.25 11.90
C THR A 82 3.00 4.36 12.61
N ARG A 83 2.17 3.99 13.60
CA ARG A 83 1.42 4.97 14.40
C ARG A 83 2.35 6.01 15.03
N ASP A 84 3.46 5.56 15.60
CA ASP A 84 4.40 6.44 16.31
C ASP A 84 5.14 7.36 15.34
N ARG A 85 5.52 6.88 14.15
CA ARG A 85 6.11 7.73 13.10
C ARG A 85 5.11 8.76 12.59
N TYR A 86 3.87 8.35 12.31
CA TYR A 86 2.82 9.25 11.87
C TYR A 86 2.59 10.39 12.87
N LEU A 87 2.46 10.09 14.16
CA LEU A 87 2.27 11.10 15.20
C LEU A 87 3.43 12.11 15.28
N LYS A 88 4.67 11.67 15.05
CA LYS A 88 5.85 12.54 14.99
C LYS A 88 5.86 13.46 13.78
N LEU A 89 5.23 13.08 12.67
CA LEU A 89 5.18 13.86 11.43
C LEU A 89 4.07 14.93 11.43
N ILE A 90 3.01 14.77 12.25
CA ILE A 90 1.87 15.70 12.30
C ILE A 90 2.28 17.17 12.48
N PRO A 91 3.23 17.52 13.38
CA PRO A 91 3.65 18.91 13.55
C PRO A 91 4.31 19.52 12.31
N GLU A 92 4.87 18.70 11.42
CA GLU A 92 5.59 19.13 10.22
C GLU A 92 4.68 19.20 8.97
N PHE A 93 3.40 18.86 9.10
CA PHE A 93 2.46 19.00 7.99
C PHE A 93 2.19 20.47 7.71
N SER A 94 2.38 20.88 6.45
CA SER A 94 2.11 22.24 5.93
C SER A 94 0.70 22.81 6.18
N ARG A 95 -0.23 22.00 6.73
CA ARG A 95 -1.61 22.39 7.06
C ARG A 95 -1.95 22.26 8.55
N THR A 96 -0.98 21.97 9.40
CA THR A 96 -1.12 22.08 10.85
C THR A 96 -0.91 23.56 11.20
N PRO A 97 -1.86 24.25 11.88
CA PRO A 97 -1.62 25.62 12.32
C PRO A 97 -0.31 25.68 13.08
N GLU A 98 0.59 26.58 12.69
CA GLU A 98 1.77 26.89 13.49
C GLU A 98 1.28 27.20 14.90
N SER A 99 1.76 26.43 15.88
CA SER A 99 1.59 26.79 17.28
C SER A 99 2.07 28.23 17.47
N TYR A 100 1.20 29.09 18.00
CA TYR A 100 1.44 30.50 18.31
C TYR A 100 2.89 30.82 18.71
N ALA A 101 3.68 31.23 17.72
CA ALA A 101 4.87 32.04 17.89
C ALA A 101 4.79 33.07 16.75
N GLU A 102 4.75 34.34 17.12
CA GLU A 102 4.35 35.47 16.27
C GLU A 102 5.14 35.55 14.96
N ALA A 103 4.47 35.30 13.83
CA ALA A 103 5.00 35.64 12.53
C ALA A 103 4.93 37.17 12.34
N GLN A 104 6.08 37.84 12.48
CA GLN A 104 6.27 39.19 11.93
C GLN A 104 6.04 39.13 10.42
N LYS A 105 4.93 39.73 9.96
CA LYS A 105 4.65 39.95 8.54
C LYS A 105 5.66 40.95 7.96
N GLY A 106 6.67 40.45 7.27
CA GLY A 106 7.45 41.22 6.30
C GLY A 106 6.73 41.25 4.96
N LEU A 107 6.33 42.44 4.51
CA LEU A 107 5.87 42.69 3.14
C LEU A 107 7.10 42.73 2.21
N GLY A 108 7.19 41.80 1.25
CA GLY A 108 8.09 41.94 0.09
C GLY A 108 8.69 40.65 -0.45
N SER A 109 8.28 40.25 -1.65
CA SER A 109 9.12 39.61 -2.69
C SER A 109 8.24 39.41 -3.94
N ILE A 110 8.33 40.32 -4.91
CA ILE A 110 9.15 40.22 -6.12
C ILE A 110 8.88 38.89 -6.85
N PHE A 111 8.13 38.98 -7.96
CA PHE A 111 8.06 37.96 -8.99
C PHE A 111 9.47 37.71 -9.53
N ALA A 112 10.12 36.65 -9.09
CA ALA A 112 11.36 36.17 -9.70
C ALA A 112 11.01 35.23 -10.85
N ASP A 113 11.20 35.70 -12.08
CA ASP A 113 11.19 34.85 -13.26
C ASP A 113 12.27 33.77 -13.11
N LEU A 114 11.82 32.55 -12.80
CA LEU A 114 12.70 31.41 -12.56
C LEU A 114 13.16 30.83 -13.90
N VAL A 115 14.34 31.24 -14.36
CA VAL A 115 15.06 30.54 -15.42
C VAL A 115 15.35 29.11 -14.94
N LYS A 116 14.73 28.11 -15.56
CA LYS A 116 15.04 26.70 -15.29
C LYS A 116 16.40 26.37 -15.87
N LYS A 117 17.39 26.16 -14.99
CA LYS A 117 18.70 25.62 -15.39
C LYS A 117 18.53 24.16 -15.79
N VAL A 118 18.65 23.89 -17.09
CA VAL A 118 18.68 22.52 -17.63
C VAL A 118 20.09 21.97 -17.46
N SER A 119 20.21 20.82 -16.80
CA SER A 119 21.46 20.11 -16.61
C SER A 119 21.49 18.87 -17.50
N GLN A 120 22.59 18.69 -18.22
CA GLN A 120 22.88 17.51 -19.03
C GLN A 120 23.47 16.41 -18.14
N TYR A 121 22.98 15.18 -18.33
CA TYR A 121 23.43 14.01 -17.59
C TYR A 121 23.77 12.88 -18.56
N VAL A 122 24.84 12.15 -18.25
CA VAL A 122 25.23 10.92 -18.94
C VAL A 122 25.21 9.78 -17.93
N GLU A 123 24.53 8.69 -18.26
CA GLU A 123 24.51 7.45 -17.49
C GLU A 123 24.96 6.26 -18.35
N SER A 124 25.48 5.22 -17.70
CA SER A 124 25.66 3.90 -18.30
C SER A 124 24.88 2.89 -17.47
N TRP A 125 24.77 1.64 -17.95
CA TRP A 125 24.14 0.57 -17.18
C TRP A 125 24.73 0.41 -15.77
N THR A 126 26.03 0.67 -15.61
CA THR A 126 26.78 0.56 -14.34
C THR A 126 27.02 1.89 -13.62
N THR A 127 26.62 3.03 -14.21
CA THR A 127 26.82 4.37 -13.62
C THR A 127 25.47 5.02 -13.32
N GLU A 128 25.21 5.37 -12.06
CA GLU A 128 23.91 5.89 -11.58
C GLU A 128 24.03 7.37 -11.19
N ASN A 129 23.20 8.27 -11.76
CA ASN A 129 23.14 9.68 -11.35
C ASN A 129 22.01 9.97 -10.35
N LEU A 130 21.31 8.94 -9.87
CA LEU A 130 20.41 9.05 -8.72
C LEU A 130 21.24 9.18 -7.44
N LEU A 131 20.87 10.12 -6.57
CA LEU A 131 21.66 10.44 -5.38
C LEU A 131 21.18 9.64 -4.18
N ASP A 132 22.12 9.21 -3.33
CA ASP A 132 21.78 8.61 -2.03
C ASP A 132 21.35 9.64 -0.98
N ASN A 133 21.71 10.91 -1.18
CA ASN A 133 21.36 12.01 -0.29
C ASN A 133 20.53 13.09 -1.04
N PRO A 134 19.30 12.77 -1.50
CA PRO A 134 18.45 13.78 -2.13
C PRO A 134 17.95 14.80 -1.10
N PRO A 135 17.44 15.97 -1.55
CA PRO A 135 16.69 16.88 -0.68
C PRO A 135 15.54 16.14 0.01
N LYS A 136 15.32 16.45 1.29
CA LYS A 136 14.29 15.81 2.11
C LYS A 136 12.90 15.85 1.44
N CYS A 137 12.19 14.74 1.51
CA CYS A 137 10.76 14.70 1.21
C CYS A 137 9.98 15.46 2.29
N THR A 138 8.78 15.92 1.94
CA THR A 138 7.89 16.57 2.90
C THR A 138 7.38 15.56 3.91
N ALA A 139 7.04 16.02 5.12
CA ALA A 139 6.38 15.17 6.12
C ALA A 139 5.09 14.53 5.58
N SER A 140 4.34 15.24 4.73
CA SER A 140 3.16 14.67 4.06
C SER A 140 3.53 13.47 3.17
N ASN A 141 4.59 13.57 2.38
CA ASN A 141 5.06 12.46 1.55
C ASN A 141 5.60 11.31 2.41
N GLU A 142 6.38 11.60 3.46
CA GLU A 142 6.89 10.60 4.41
C GLU A 142 5.79 9.97 5.28
N SER A 143 4.59 10.55 5.32
CA SER A 143 3.41 9.95 5.94
C SER A 143 2.57 9.08 4.99
N SER A 144 3.01 8.91 3.74
CA SER A 144 2.29 8.13 2.73
C SER A 144 2.12 6.68 3.15
N LEU A 145 0.95 6.13 2.87
CA LEU A 145 0.65 4.73 3.15
C LEU A 145 1.41 3.82 2.19
N VAL A 146 2.39 3.08 2.72
CA VAL A 146 3.06 2.00 2.01
C VAL A 146 2.36 0.69 2.37
N GLN A 147 1.94 -0.07 1.37
CA GLN A 147 1.24 -1.33 1.58
C GLN A 147 1.73 -2.42 0.63
N GLN A 148 1.64 -3.66 1.10
CA GLN A 148 2.07 -4.83 0.35
C GLN A 148 1.03 -5.95 0.41
N ALA A 149 0.82 -6.64 -0.71
CA ALA A 149 0.09 -7.90 -0.75
C ALA A 149 0.97 -9.01 -1.32
N ILE A 150 0.69 -10.25 -0.93
CA ILE A 150 1.20 -11.45 -1.61
C ILE A 150 -0.02 -12.21 -2.10
N ILE A 151 -0.22 -12.25 -3.41
CA ILE A 151 -1.40 -12.85 -4.06
C ILE A 151 -0.87 -13.87 -5.07
N ASP A 152 -1.31 -15.12 -4.96
CA ASP A 152 -0.83 -16.24 -5.79
C ASP A 152 0.71 -16.34 -5.85
N GLY A 153 1.35 -16.16 -4.68
CA GLY A 153 2.80 -16.18 -4.54
C GLY A 153 3.53 -14.94 -5.11
N ARG A 154 2.79 -13.96 -5.66
CA ARG A 154 3.36 -12.73 -6.22
C ARG A 154 3.22 -11.55 -5.28
N ARG A 155 4.31 -10.82 -5.13
CA ARG A 155 4.41 -9.67 -4.25
C ARG A 155 4.09 -8.37 -5.00
N ILE A 156 3.17 -7.60 -4.44
CA ILE A 156 2.75 -6.29 -4.94
C ILE A 156 3.09 -5.27 -3.87
N LEU A 157 3.88 -4.25 -4.21
CA LEU A 157 4.24 -3.13 -3.33
C LEU A 157 3.65 -1.82 -3.87
N LEU A 158 2.79 -1.18 -3.11
CA LEU A 158 2.22 0.13 -3.43
C LEU A 158 2.76 1.16 -2.44
N THR A 159 3.24 2.28 -2.98
CA THR A 159 4.12 3.22 -2.27
C THR A 159 3.53 4.62 -2.18
N ALA A 160 2.46 4.91 -2.94
CA ALA A 160 1.89 6.25 -3.06
C ALA A 160 2.97 7.31 -3.34
N ASP A 161 3.13 8.29 -2.45
CA ASP A 161 4.12 9.35 -2.55
C ASP A 161 5.25 9.22 -1.52
N ALA A 162 5.43 8.02 -0.97
CA ALA A 162 6.40 7.74 0.08
C ALA A 162 7.81 8.21 -0.28
N GLY A 163 8.48 8.82 0.68
CA GLY A 163 9.89 9.19 0.57
C GLY A 163 10.82 8.11 1.13
N PRO A 164 12.14 8.37 1.18
CA PRO A 164 13.11 7.38 1.59
C PRO A 164 12.96 6.90 3.04
N GLU A 165 12.48 7.74 3.95
CA GLU A 165 12.33 7.35 5.36
C GLU A 165 11.15 6.37 5.52
N ALA A 166 9.99 6.68 4.92
CA ALA A 166 8.81 5.83 4.93
C ALA A 166 9.06 4.47 4.27
N LEU A 167 9.82 4.45 3.16
CA LEU A 167 10.14 3.20 2.46
C LEU A 167 11.16 2.34 3.22
N ASN A 168 12.07 2.94 4.00
CA ASN A 168 12.94 2.20 4.91
C ASN A 168 12.15 1.62 6.09
N GLU A 169 11.28 2.43 6.73
CA GLU A 169 10.38 1.96 7.78
C GLU A 169 9.52 0.79 7.28
N ALA A 170 8.94 0.92 6.08
CA ALA A 170 8.14 -0.14 5.48
C ALA A 170 8.94 -1.45 5.30
N ALA A 171 10.23 -1.35 4.95
CA ALA A 171 11.11 -2.50 4.80
C ALA A 171 11.43 -3.16 6.14
N ASP A 172 11.65 -2.35 7.19
CA ASP A 172 11.84 -2.85 8.57
C ASP A 172 10.58 -3.58 9.05
N VAL A 173 9.41 -2.96 8.88
CA VAL A 173 8.11 -3.54 9.25
C VAL A 173 7.83 -4.83 8.47
N ALA A 174 8.08 -4.85 7.17
CA ALA A 174 7.93 -6.05 6.35
C ALA A 174 8.87 -7.17 6.81
N THR A 175 10.11 -6.84 7.20
CA THR A 175 11.09 -7.80 7.71
C THR A 175 10.63 -8.39 9.03
N TYR A 176 10.19 -7.53 9.95
CA TYR A 176 9.64 -7.92 11.25
C TYR A 176 8.46 -8.89 11.11
N PHE A 177 7.56 -8.64 10.16
CA PHE A 177 6.42 -9.53 9.88
C PHE A 177 6.77 -10.76 9.04
N GLY A 178 8.05 -10.99 8.70
CA GLY A 178 8.48 -12.13 7.88
C GLY A 178 7.92 -12.10 6.45
N VAL A 179 7.54 -10.91 5.97
CA VAL A 179 6.96 -10.71 4.63
C VAL A 179 7.81 -9.82 3.74
N PHE A 180 9.05 -9.52 4.10
CA PHE A 180 9.96 -8.79 3.23
C PHE A 180 10.36 -9.63 2.01
N GLY A 181 10.64 -8.97 0.89
CA GLY A 181 11.17 -9.60 -0.31
C GLY A 181 11.02 -8.71 -1.53
N THR A 182 11.66 -9.10 -2.63
CA THR A 182 11.58 -8.38 -3.90
C THR A 182 10.16 -8.41 -4.47
N PRO A 183 9.60 -7.27 -4.90
CA PRO A 183 8.27 -7.23 -5.50
C PRO A 183 8.27 -7.77 -6.93
N ASN A 184 7.17 -8.38 -7.34
CA ASN A 184 6.93 -8.66 -8.76
C ASN A 184 6.29 -7.46 -9.47
N VAL A 185 5.54 -6.67 -8.71
CA VAL A 185 4.94 -5.40 -9.15
C VAL A 185 5.20 -4.36 -8.07
N VAL A 186 5.76 -3.22 -8.46
CA VAL A 186 6.01 -2.09 -7.56
C VAL A 186 5.44 -0.80 -8.14
N GLN A 187 4.89 0.05 -7.28
CA GLN A 187 4.58 1.42 -7.63
C GLN A 187 5.84 2.29 -7.44
N ILE A 188 6.23 3.02 -8.49
CA ILE A 188 7.23 4.09 -8.38
C ILE A 188 6.60 5.25 -7.63
N PRO A 189 7.18 5.69 -6.50
CA PRO A 189 6.57 6.71 -5.66
C PRO A 189 6.55 8.09 -6.32
N HIS A 190 5.54 8.89 -5.99
CA HIS A 190 5.45 10.33 -6.30
C HIS A 190 5.78 10.68 -7.75
N HIS A 191 5.09 10.03 -8.69
CA HIS A 191 5.23 10.25 -10.13
C HIS A 191 6.66 10.03 -10.68
N GLY A 192 7.53 9.34 -9.95
CA GLY A 192 8.94 9.16 -10.33
C GLY A 192 9.81 10.37 -10.03
N SER A 193 9.56 11.03 -8.89
CA SER A 193 10.42 12.08 -8.34
C SER A 193 11.77 11.51 -7.87
N ARG A 194 12.85 12.21 -8.21
CA ARG A 194 14.23 11.89 -7.75
C ARG A 194 14.49 12.12 -6.26
N ARG A 195 13.51 12.63 -5.51
CA ARG A 195 13.61 12.84 -4.06
C ARG A 195 13.13 11.64 -3.25
N ASN A 196 12.28 10.81 -3.87
CA ASN A 196 11.52 9.79 -3.16
C ASN A 196 12.23 8.44 -3.06
N VAL A 197 13.27 8.24 -3.87
CA VAL A 197 14.05 7.01 -3.92
C VAL A 197 15.54 7.31 -3.98
N THR A 198 16.33 6.37 -3.49
CA THR A 198 17.79 6.42 -3.50
C THR A 198 18.35 5.09 -4.01
N PRO A 199 19.57 5.06 -4.58
CA PRO A 199 20.21 3.80 -4.99
C PRO A 199 20.24 2.75 -3.86
N THR A 200 20.60 3.15 -2.64
CA THR A 200 20.65 2.26 -1.47
C THR A 200 19.27 1.70 -1.12
N LEU A 201 18.24 2.54 -1.11
CA LEU A 201 16.87 2.10 -0.84
C LEU A 201 16.33 1.18 -1.93
N LEU A 202 16.60 1.50 -3.20
CA LEU A 202 16.18 0.66 -4.32
C LEU A 202 16.91 -0.69 -4.29
N ASN A 203 18.20 -0.72 -3.94
CA ASN A 203 18.93 -1.98 -3.74
C ASN A 203 18.28 -2.83 -2.65
N ARG A 204 17.84 -2.20 -1.55
CA ARG A 204 17.15 -2.88 -0.46
C ARG A 204 15.86 -3.56 -0.94
N TRP A 205 14.97 -2.82 -1.60
CA TRP A 205 13.66 -3.34 -2.01
C TRP A 205 13.68 -4.21 -3.26
N LEU A 206 14.47 -3.81 -4.26
CA LEU A 206 14.41 -4.36 -5.60
C LEU A 206 15.55 -5.33 -5.89
N GLY A 207 16.56 -5.36 -5.02
CA GLY A 207 17.85 -6.04 -5.19
C GLY A 207 18.87 -5.17 -5.95
N LEU A 208 20.13 -5.62 -5.94
CA LEU A 208 21.23 -4.98 -6.67
C LEU A 208 20.95 -4.93 -8.19
N PRO A 209 21.58 -4.01 -8.93
CA PRO A 209 21.53 -4.00 -10.40
C PRO A 209 21.87 -5.38 -11.00
N ILE A 210 21.27 -5.70 -12.14
CA ILE A 210 21.44 -6.98 -12.85
C ILE A 210 21.96 -6.74 -14.26
N PRO A 211 22.50 -7.76 -14.96
CA PRO A 211 22.83 -7.65 -16.37
C PRO A 211 21.70 -7.09 -17.24
N GLU A 212 22.05 -6.31 -18.26
CA GLU A 212 21.10 -5.71 -19.20
C GLU A 212 20.29 -6.79 -19.92
N GLY A 213 19.00 -6.51 -20.15
CA GLY A 213 18.06 -7.44 -20.76
C GLY A 213 17.40 -8.46 -19.82
N LEU A 214 17.87 -8.56 -18.56
CA LEU A 214 17.19 -9.38 -17.54
C LEU A 214 16.05 -8.62 -16.86
N SER A 215 15.05 -9.35 -16.38
CA SER A 215 13.88 -8.79 -15.71
C SER A 215 13.55 -9.52 -14.39
N ARG A 216 13.11 -8.76 -13.39
CA ARG A 216 12.59 -9.22 -12.10
C ARG A 216 11.09 -8.93 -11.96
N GLY A 217 10.61 -7.81 -12.51
CA GLY A 217 9.23 -7.37 -12.31
C GLY A 217 8.86 -6.12 -13.10
N LEU A 218 7.68 -5.58 -12.77
CA LEU A 218 7.15 -4.36 -13.38
C LEU A 218 7.11 -3.23 -12.35
N ALA A 219 7.47 -2.03 -12.80
CA ALA A 219 7.38 -0.82 -12.00
C ALA A 219 6.38 0.16 -12.63
N PHE A 220 5.20 0.31 -12.04
CA PHE A 220 4.19 1.25 -12.54
C PHE A 220 4.43 2.65 -11.98
N CYS A 221 4.41 3.66 -12.85
CA CYS A 221 4.49 5.05 -12.45
C CYS A 221 3.21 5.81 -12.80
N SER A 222 2.47 6.27 -11.79
CA SER A 222 1.31 7.12 -12.00
C SER A 222 1.78 8.48 -12.52
N VAL A 223 1.53 8.80 -13.79
CA VAL A 223 1.96 10.08 -14.39
C VAL A 223 0.80 10.70 -15.16
N GLY A 224 0.64 12.02 -15.02
CA GLY A 224 -0.38 12.78 -15.74
C GLY A 224 -0.14 12.77 -17.26
N LYS A 225 -1.20 12.89 -18.05
CA LYS A 225 -1.14 12.87 -19.52
C LYS A 225 -0.14 13.89 -20.10
N ASN A 226 -0.08 15.09 -19.52
CA ASN A 226 0.74 16.20 -20.02
C ASN A 226 2.01 16.42 -19.18
N LYS A 227 2.59 15.33 -18.64
CA LYS A 227 3.77 15.36 -17.76
C LYS A 227 4.89 14.53 -18.37
N ALA A 228 5.45 15.03 -19.48
CA ALA A 228 6.48 14.34 -20.26
C ALA A 228 7.81 14.20 -19.49
N GLU A 229 8.07 15.10 -18.54
CA GLU A 229 9.26 15.10 -17.69
C GLU A 229 9.23 14.02 -16.59
N TYR A 230 8.11 13.30 -16.46
CA TYR A 230 7.91 12.25 -15.47
C TYR A 230 7.61 10.88 -16.13
N PRO A 231 8.04 9.75 -15.51
CA PRO A 231 9.03 9.69 -14.43
C PRO A 231 10.37 10.31 -14.83
N ARG A 232 11.11 10.82 -13.86
CA ARG A 232 12.45 11.37 -14.10
C ARG A 232 13.35 10.28 -14.71
N LYS A 233 14.23 10.65 -15.64
CA LYS A 233 15.00 9.67 -16.42
C LYS A 233 15.95 8.88 -15.52
N LYS A 234 16.63 9.56 -14.59
CA LYS A 234 17.45 8.89 -13.56
C LYS A 234 16.68 7.92 -12.68
N VAL A 235 15.42 8.22 -12.35
CA VAL A 235 14.57 7.30 -11.57
C VAL A 235 14.20 6.09 -12.42
N SER A 236 13.80 6.31 -13.67
CA SER A 236 13.46 5.23 -14.60
C SER A 236 14.63 4.29 -14.83
N ASN A 237 15.82 4.85 -15.08
CA ASN A 237 17.07 4.10 -15.23
C ASN A 237 17.43 3.33 -13.95
N ALA A 238 17.21 3.91 -12.76
CA ALA A 238 17.46 3.25 -11.49
C ALA A 238 16.56 2.03 -11.24
N PHE A 239 15.30 2.06 -11.66
CA PHE A 239 14.43 0.88 -11.62
C PHE A 239 14.81 -0.15 -12.70
N THR A 240 15.06 0.33 -13.92
CA THR A 240 15.38 -0.50 -15.09
C THR A 240 16.64 -1.34 -14.86
N ARG A 241 17.72 -0.72 -14.34
CA ARG A 241 18.99 -1.43 -14.03
C ARG A 241 18.84 -2.51 -12.95
N ARG A 242 17.78 -2.46 -12.14
CA ARG A 242 17.43 -3.47 -11.11
C ARG A 242 16.46 -4.52 -11.64
N GLY A 243 16.18 -4.52 -12.94
CA GLY A 243 15.31 -5.48 -13.62
C GLY A 243 13.83 -5.13 -13.57
N TYR A 244 13.46 -3.87 -13.36
CA TYR A 244 12.06 -3.48 -13.33
C TYR A 244 11.71 -2.64 -14.56
N GLU A 245 10.87 -3.20 -15.42
CA GLU A 245 10.37 -2.48 -16.59
C GLU A 245 9.43 -1.36 -16.14
N VAL A 246 9.75 -0.11 -16.52
CA VAL A 246 9.06 1.08 -16.04
C VAL A 246 7.86 1.40 -16.93
N ILE A 247 6.65 1.20 -16.42
CA ILE A 247 5.39 1.41 -17.15
C ILE A 247 4.68 2.67 -16.63
N PRO A 248 4.80 3.82 -17.31
CA PRO A 248 4.05 5.01 -16.94
C PRO A 248 2.59 4.92 -17.39
N THR A 249 1.68 5.50 -16.60
CA THR A 249 0.25 5.51 -16.95
C THR A 249 -0.07 6.50 -18.05
N ARG A 250 0.48 7.72 -18.03
CA ARG A 250 0.33 8.81 -19.03
C ARG A 250 -0.93 8.75 -19.89
N GLY A 251 -2.09 8.91 -19.25
CA GLY A 251 -3.39 8.97 -19.93
C GLY A 251 -4.02 7.62 -20.31
N PHE A 252 -3.40 6.51 -19.92
CA PHE A 252 -3.89 5.15 -20.13
C PHE A 252 -4.07 4.42 -18.81
N SER A 253 -5.07 3.54 -18.76
CA SER A 253 -5.14 2.50 -17.74
C SER A 253 -4.03 1.49 -17.98
N ARG A 254 -3.29 1.16 -16.92
CA ARG A 254 -2.22 0.16 -16.94
C ARG A 254 -2.52 -0.93 -15.92
N GLY A 255 -1.98 -2.11 -16.15
CA GLY A 255 -2.29 -3.29 -15.35
C GLY A 255 -1.27 -4.38 -15.61
N SER A 256 -1.13 -5.26 -14.64
CA SER A 256 -0.37 -6.49 -14.74
C SER A 256 -1.37 -7.65 -14.65
N ASN A 257 -1.12 -8.72 -15.39
CA ASN A 257 -1.87 -9.97 -15.27
C ASN A 257 -0.90 -11.10 -14.94
N TRP A 258 -1.40 -12.12 -14.24
CA TRP A 258 -0.66 -13.33 -13.94
C TRP A 258 -1.64 -14.48 -13.78
N GLY A 259 -1.41 -15.58 -14.50
CA GLY A 259 -2.27 -16.77 -14.42
C GLY A 259 -3.72 -16.51 -14.84
N MET A 260 -3.98 -15.42 -15.58
CA MET A 260 -5.32 -14.98 -15.99
C MET A 260 -5.31 -14.58 -17.47
N PRO A 261 -6.40 -14.80 -18.21
CA PRO A 261 -6.53 -14.30 -19.58
C PRO A 261 -6.37 -12.77 -19.64
N ILE A 262 -5.78 -12.29 -20.74
CA ILE A 262 -5.72 -10.86 -21.02
C ILE A 262 -7.16 -10.34 -21.16
N LYS A 263 -7.44 -9.19 -20.54
CA LYS A 263 -8.76 -8.55 -20.64
C LYS A 263 -9.02 -8.15 -22.11
N PRO A 264 -10.27 -8.24 -22.60
CA PRO A 264 -10.62 -7.72 -23.92
C PRO A 264 -10.14 -6.29 -24.09
N ASP A 265 -9.56 -5.98 -25.25
CA ASP A 265 -9.01 -4.66 -25.63
C ASP A 265 -7.77 -4.19 -24.86
N TRP A 266 -7.18 -5.05 -24.01
CA TRP A 266 -5.87 -4.78 -23.39
C TRP A 266 -4.75 -5.35 -24.25
N VAL A 267 -3.73 -4.53 -24.49
CA VAL A 267 -2.51 -4.92 -25.22
C VAL A 267 -1.28 -4.76 -24.35
N SER A 268 -0.26 -5.56 -24.61
CA SER A 268 1.06 -5.39 -23.99
C SER A 268 1.68 -4.08 -24.42
N VAL A 269 2.42 -3.46 -23.50
CA VAL A 269 3.20 -2.24 -23.78
C VAL A 269 4.61 -2.43 -23.26
N SER A 270 5.58 -1.87 -23.98
CA SER A 270 6.95 -1.75 -23.51
C SER A 270 7.08 -0.57 -22.54
N GLY A 271 7.99 -0.71 -21.58
CA GLY A 271 8.36 0.33 -20.66
C GLY A 271 9.20 1.45 -21.27
N GLU A 272 9.48 2.45 -20.45
CA GLU A 272 10.43 3.51 -20.77
C GLU A 272 11.81 2.90 -21.08
N PRO A 273 12.44 3.26 -22.21
CA PRO A 273 13.78 2.79 -22.52
C PRO A 273 14.80 3.40 -21.55
N PHE A 274 15.88 2.65 -21.30
CA PHE A 274 17.04 3.19 -20.58
C PHE A 274 17.61 4.38 -21.35
N SER A 275 17.81 5.51 -20.66
CA SER A 275 18.28 6.75 -21.26
C SER A 275 19.75 6.96 -20.91
N TYR A 276 20.64 6.78 -21.87
CA TYR A 276 22.09 7.00 -21.68
C TYR A 276 22.45 8.48 -21.54
N GLU A 277 21.66 9.35 -22.15
CA GLU A 277 21.82 10.81 -22.08
C GLU A 277 20.44 11.46 -21.89
N TYR A 278 20.35 12.48 -21.02
CA TYR A 278 19.10 13.21 -20.79
C TYR A 278 19.31 14.58 -20.11
N GLU A 279 18.30 15.44 -20.26
CA GLU A 279 18.22 16.78 -19.68
C GLU A 279 17.24 16.84 -18.50
N GLU A 280 17.62 17.49 -17.39
CA GLU A 280 16.74 17.73 -16.22
C GLU A 280 16.94 19.07 -15.51
#